data_AF-A0A820GJV3-F1
#
_entry.id   AF-A0A820GJV3-F1
#
_cell.length_a   1.000
_cell.length_b   1.000
_cell.length_c   1.000
_cell.angle_alpha   90.00
_cell.angle_beta   90.00
_cell.angle_gamma   90.00
#
_symmetry.space_group_name_H-M   'P 1'
#
loop_
_entity.id
_entity.type
_entity.pdbx_description
1 polymer ?
#
loop_
_entity_poly.entity_id
_entity_poly.type
_entity_poly.pdbx_seq_one_letter_code
_entity_poly.pdbx_strand_id
1 'polypeptide(L)'
;MATLRLFTLFVLTVLCSTGFAQTKPCEPCDQSKCPLTLDKECLAGLTLDRCGCCQVCAQRESELCNHPDIPSSKQYEACGENLQCKIRTDSRGAPREARCECNDQVEMCG
;
A
#
# COMPACT_ATOMS: atom_id res chain seq x y z
N MET A 1 -31.20 -30.08 -27.38
CA MET A 1 -31.43 -29.37 -26.10
C MET A 1 -30.30 -29.57 -25.08
N ALA A 2 -29.70 -30.77 -24.96
CA ALA A 2 -28.57 -31.02 -24.05
C ALA A 2 -27.27 -30.27 -24.44
N THR A 3 -26.97 -30.17 -25.73
CA THR A 3 -25.76 -29.51 -26.26
C THR A 3 -25.73 -28.00 -25.99
N LEU A 4 -26.89 -27.34 -26.03
CA LEU A 4 -27.03 -25.91 -25.72
C LEU A 4 -26.81 -25.61 -24.22
N ARG A 5 -27.18 -26.55 -23.34
CA ARG A 5 -26.96 -26.45 -21.88
C ARG A 5 -25.50 -26.70 -21.48
N LEU A 6 -24.80 -27.56 -22.21
CA LEU A 6 -23.36 -27.78 -22.03
C LEU A 6 -22.55 -26.55 -22.44
N PHE A 7 -22.95 -25.89 -23.54
CA PHE A 7 -22.26 -24.68 -24.03
C PHE A 7 -22.43 -23.50 -23.07
N THR A 8 -23.62 -23.30 -22.49
CA THR A 8 -23.85 -22.23 -21.50
C THR A 8 -23.10 -22.44 -20.19
N LEU A 9 -23.00 -23.69 -19.70
CA LEU A 9 -22.19 -23.99 -18.52
C LEU A 9 -20.70 -23.71 -18.75
N PHE A 10 -20.18 -24.06 -19.93
CA PHE A 10 -18.78 -23.81 -20.28
C PHE A 10 -18.47 -22.31 -20.38
N VAL A 11 -19.38 -21.52 -20.96
CA VAL A 11 -19.25 -20.06 -21.06
C VAL A 11 -19.29 -19.40 -19.66
N LEU A 12 -20.19 -19.83 -18.77
CA LEU A 12 -20.28 -19.34 -17.39
C LEU A 12 -19.02 -19.64 -16.58
N THR A 13 -18.37 -20.79 -16.78
CA THR A 13 -17.10 -21.11 -16.10
C THR A 13 -15.94 -20.24 -16.56
N VAL A 14 -15.88 -19.89 -17.85
CA VAL A 14 -14.81 -19.06 -18.42
C VAL A 14 -14.92 -17.60 -17.97
N LEU A 15 -16.13 -17.08 -17.80
CA LEU A 15 -16.40 -15.73 -17.29
C LEU A 15 -15.96 -15.52 -15.83
N CYS A 16 -15.80 -16.59 -15.04
CA CYS A 16 -15.44 -16.50 -13.62
C CYS A 16 -13.92 -16.51 -13.36
N SER A 17 -13.12 -16.93 -14.34
CA SER A 17 -11.67 -17.12 -14.18
C SER A 17 -10.82 -15.85 -14.34
N THR A 18 -11.36 -14.76 -14.87
CA THR A 18 -10.57 -13.54 -15.13
C THR A 18 -10.66 -12.57 -13.95
N GLY A 19 -9.87 -12.78 -12.91
CA GLY A 19 -9.85 -11.85 -11.78
C GLY A 19 -8.89 -12.12 -10.63
N PHE A 20 -7.78 -12.83 -10.84
CA PHE A 20 -6.73 -12.90 -9.82
C PHE A 20 -5.69 -11.79 -10.07
N ALA A 21 -5.78 -10.71 -9.29
CA ALA A 21 -4.72 -9.71 -9.20
C ALA A 21 -3.51 -10.33 -8.48
N GLN A 22 -2.61 -10.95 -9.23
CA GLN A 22 -1.36 -11.47 -8.69
C GLN A 22 -0.45 -10.30 -8.32
N THR A 23 -0.25 -10.09 -7.01
CA THR A 23 0.83 -9.22 -6.54
C THR A 23 2.16 -9.88 -6.89
N LYS A 24 2.94 -9.27 -7.78
CA LYS A 24 4.27 -9.77 -8.12
C LYS A 24 5.15 -9.78 -6.86
N PRO A 25 5.86 -10.89 -6.57
CA PRO A 25 6.82 -10.91 -5.48
C PRO A 25 7.96 -9.92 -5.75
N CYS A 26 8.59 -9.42 -4.69
CA CYS A 26 9.77 -8.57 -4.81
C CYS A 26 10.94 -9.34 -5.43
N GLU A 27 11.67 -8.68 -6.31
CA GLU A 27 12.94 -9.20 -6.85
C GLU A 27 14.05 -9.07 -5.79
N PRO A 28 15.16 -9.82 -5.92
CA PRO A 28 16.35 -9.59 -5.09
C PRO A 28 16.80 -8.13 -5.15
N CYS A 29 17.09 -7.56 -3.99
CA CYS A 29 17.48 -6.15 -3.89
C CYS A 29 18.80 -5.89 -4.63
N ASP A 30 18.75 -4.95 -5.57
CA ASP A 30 19.89 -4.47 -6.35
C ASP A 30 20.02 -2.96 -6.16
N GLN A 31 20.88 -2.56 -5.23
CA GLN A 31 21.07 -1.15 -4.85
C GLN A 31 21.55 -0.27 -6.00
N SER A 32 22.18 -0.85 -7.03
CA SER A 32 22.66 -0.09 -8.19
C SER A 32 21.52 0.48 -9.05
N LYS A 33 20.31 -0.07 -8.91
CA LYS A 33 19.10 0.37 -9.62
C LYS A 33 18.28 1.39 -8.83
N CYS A 34 18.65 1.66 -7.59
CA CYS A 34 17.89 2.58 -6.75
C CYS A 34 18.08 4.01 -7.23
N PRO A 35 17.00 4.82 -7.29
CA PRO A 35 17.13 6.24 -7.54
C PRO A 35 17.93 6.89 -6.43
N LEU A 36 18.74 7.89 -6.79
CA LEU A 36 19.39 8.76 -5.81
C LEU A 36 18.31 9.64 -5.19
N THR A 37 17.98 9.39 -3.92
CA THR A 37 17.03 10.19 -3.14
C THR A 37 17.83 11.08 -2.19
N LEU A 38 17.58 12.39 -2.20
CA LEU A 38 18.26 13.33 -1.32
C LEU A 38 17.42 13.56 -0.06
N ASP A 39 17.97 13.26 1.12
CA ASP A 39 17.30 13.40 2.42
C ASP A 39 16.69 14.80 2.61
N LYS A 40 17.36 15.84 2.11
CA LYS A 40 16.95 17.24 2.25
C LYS A 40 15.62 17.56 1.55
N GLU A 41 15.19 16.72 0.61
CA GLU A 41 13.94 16.90 -0.13
C GLU A 41 12.77 16.17 0.54
N CYS A 42 13.05 15.25 1.47
CA CYS A 42 12.04 14.42 2.13
C CYS A 42 11.63 15.01 3.48
N LEU A 43 10.46 15.66 3.52
CA LEU A 43 9.94 16.34 4.71
C LEU A 43 9.71 15.44 5.94
N ALA A 44 9.39 14.15 5.71
CA ALA A 44 9.22 13.16 6.77
C ALA A 44 10.42 12.19 6.88
N GLY A 45 11.57 12.59 6.34
CA GLY A 45 12.77 11.75 6.27
C GLY A 45 12.67 10.65 5.22
N LEU A 46 13.62 9.72 5.30
CA LEU A 46 13.72 8.58 4.40
C LEU A 46 13.22 7.31 5.04
N THR A 47 12.66 6.44 4.21
CA THR A 47 12.33 5.05 4.54
C THR A 47 12.79 4.14 3.40
N LEU A 48 12.66 2.83 3.61
CA LEU A 48 12.78 1.87 2.52
C LEU A 48 11.47 1.74 1.76
N ASP A 49 11.58 1.42 0.48
CA ASP A 49 10.45 1.04 -0.37
C ASP A 49 9.70 -0.18 0.19
N ARG A 50 8.56 -0.50 -0.42
CA ARG A 50 7.72 -1.67 -0.08
C ARG A 50 8.44 -3.03 -0.11
N CYS A 51 9.56 -3.12 -0.81
CA CYS A 51 10.38 -4.33 -0.89
C CYS A 51 11.56 -4.32 0.10
N GLY A 52 11.74 -3.23 0.85
CA GLY A 52 12.84 -3.07 1.80
C GLY A 52 14.20 -2.80 1.13
N CYS A 53 14.23 -2.30 -0.10
CA CYS A 53 15.46 -2.17 -0.88
C CYS A 53 15.95 -0.73 -1.04
N CYS A 54 15.20 0.11 -1.76
CA CYS A 54 15.63 1.47 -2.08
C CYS A 54 15.18 2.48 -1.04
N GLN A 55 16.02 3.49 -0.81
CA GLN A 55 15.63 4.65 0.00
C GLN A 55 14.67 5.55 -0.78
N VAL A 56 13.53 5.85 -0.16
CA VAL A 56 12.46 6.69 -0.70
C VAL A 56 11.98 7.67 0.37
N CYS A 57 11.32 8.75 -0.03
CA CYS A 57 10.70 9.64 0.95
C CYS A 57 9.59 8.91 1.70
N ALA A 58 9.58 9.07 3.02
CA ALA A 58 8.55 8.51 3.87
C ALA A 58 7.24 9.34 3.81
N GLN A 59 6.12 8.70 4.12
CA GLN A 59 4.81 9.36 4.20
C GLN A 59 4.76 10.29 5.43
N ARG A 60 4.21 11.48 5.23
CA ARG A 60 4.02 12.51 6.25
C ARG A 60 2.82 12.19 7.13
N GLU A 61 2.73 12.89 8.26
CA GLU A 61 1.54 12.82 9.10
C GLU A 61 0.27 13.12 8.29
N SER A 62 -0.77 12.33 8.54
CA SER A 62 -2.07 12.32 7.86
C SER A 62 -2.08 11.86 6.39
N GLU A 63 -0.95 11.48 5.81
CA GLU A 63 -0.91 10.84 4.49
C GLU A 63 -1.29 9.36 4.55
N LEU A 64 -1.76 8.82 3.43
CA LEU A 64 -2.11 7.41 3.31
C LEU A 64 -0.87 6.53 3.38
N CYS A 65 -0.96 5.42 4.10
CA CYS A 65 0.17 4.54 4.36
C CYS A 65 -0.17 3.06 4.10
N ASN A 66 0.85 2.26 3.88
CA ASN A 66 0.71 0.82 3.67
C ASN A 66 0.44 0.09 4.98
N HIS A 67 -0.79 -0.39 5.15
CA HIS A 67 -1.22 -1.16 6.31
C HIS A 67 -1.49 -2.62 5.90
N PRO A 68 -0.96 -3.61 6.64
CA PRO A 68 -1.07 -5.03 6.28
C PRO A 68 -2.53 -5.52 6.14
N ASP A 69 -3.44 -4.97 6.94
CA ASP A 69 -4.87 -5.32 6.92
C ASP A 69 -5.68 -4.66 5.79
N ILE A 70 -5.07 -3.77 4.99
CA ILE A 70 -5.73 -3.04 3.90
C ILE A 70 -4.99 -3.32 2.59
N PRO A 71 -5.39 -4.34 1.81
CA PRO A 71 -4.69 -4.72 0.58
C PRO A 71 -4.57 -3.60 -0.46
N SER A 72 -5.56 -2.69 -0.52
CA SER A 72 -5.55 -1.52 -1.41
C SER A 72 -4.51 -0.46 -1.00
N SER A 73 -3.95 -0.55 0.20
CA SER A 73 -2.94 0.39 0.72
C SER A 73 -1.50 0.01 0.33
N LYS A 74 -1.30 -1.16 -0.29
CA LYS A 74 0.02 -1.63 -0.77
C LYS A 74 0.67 -0.73 -1.81
N GLN A 75 0.00 0.30 -2.30
CA GLN A 75 0.56 1.29 -3.24
C GLN A 75 1.31 2.43 -2.54
N TYR A 76 1.10 2.61 -1.24
CA TYR A 76 1.72 3.66 -0.44
C TYR A 76 3.04 3.18 0.17
N GLU A 77 3.92 4.12 0.48
CA GLU A 77 5.16 3.84 1.20
C GLU A 77 4.92 3.84 2.73
N ALA A 78 5.97 3.51 3.48
CA ALA A 78 5.92 3.54 4.94
C ALA A 78 5.90 4.98 5.49
N CYS A 79 5.43 5.13 6.73
CA CYS A 79 5.44 6.41 7.44
C CYS A 79 6.85 6.82 7.85
N GLY A 80 7.06 8.13 7.97
CA GLY A 80 8.30 8.70 8.48
C GLY A 80 8.59 8.37 9.94
N GLU A 81 9.74 8.83 10.42
CA GLU A 81 10.15 8.64 11.80
C GLU A 81 9.11 9.20 12.79
N ASN A 82 8.92 8.50 13.91
CA ASN A 82 7.93 8.83 14.95
C ASN A 82 6.46 8.86 14.50
N LEU A 83 6.16 8.29 13.34
CA LEU A 83 4.79 8.11 12.85
C LEU A 83 4.42 6.61 12.82
N GLN A 84 3.15 6.32 13.06
CA GLN A 84 2.59 4.97 12.96
C GLN A 84 1.43 4.94 11.96
N CYS A 85 1.42 3.92 11.11
CA CYS A 85 0.32 3.70 10.16
C CYS A 85 -0.88 3.09 10.89
N LYS A 86 -1.98 3.85 11.03
CA LYS A 86 -3.19 3.44 11.76
C LYS A 86 -4.42 3.48 10.86
N ILE A 87 -5.31 2.50 11.03
CA ILE A 87 -6.58 2.43 10.31
C ILE A 87 -7.53 3.51 10.84
N ARG A 88 -8.10 4.29 9.92
CA ARG A 88 -9.11 5.30 10.23
C ARG A 88 -10.40 4.66 10.74
N THR A 89 -10.94 5.18 11.84
CA THR A 89 -12.19 4.72 12.46
C THR A 89 -13.36 5.68 12.27
N ASP A 90 -13.11 6.87 11.72
CA ASP A 90 -14.06 7.98 11.59
C ASP A 90 -14.98 7.87 10.36
N SER A 91 -14.63 7.02 9.40
CA SER A 91 -15.34 6.92 8.11
C SER A 91 -16.40 5.81 8.11
N ARG A 92 -17.66 6.16 8.35
CA ARG A 92 -18.80 5.22 8.25
C ARG A 92 -19.21 5.02 6.80
N GLY A 93 -19.09 3.80 6.29
CA GLY A 93 -19.54 3.43 4.94
C GLY A 93 -18.53 3.73 3.82
N ALA A 94 -17.37 4.29 4.13
CA ALA A 94 -16.27 4.45 3.19
C ALA A 94 -15.34 3.22 3.16
N PRO A 95 -14.54 3.04 2.11
CA PRO A 95 -13.46 2.06 2.10
C PRO A 95 -12.53 2.25 3.32
N ARG A 96 -12.00 1.14 3.85
CA ARG A 96 -11.00 1.23 4.93
C ARG A 96 -9.72 1.83 4.37
N GLU A 97 -9.20 2.82 5.09
CA GLU A 97 -7.94 3.51 4.78
C GLU A 97 -7.10 3.59 6.05
N ALA A 98 -5.78 3.64 5.89
CA ALA A 98 -4.85 3.90 6.98
C ALA A 98 -4.06 5.18 6.70
N ARG A 99 -3.73 5.91 7.78
CA ARG A 99 -2.90 7.12 7.71
C ARG A 99 -1.77 7.07 8.72
N CYS A 100 -0.71 7.79 8.41
CA CYS A 100 0.36 8.06 9.36
C CYS A 100 -0.15 8.99 10.47
N GLU A 101 -0.02 8.58 11.71
CA GLU A 101 -0.33 9.38 12.89
C GLU A 101 0.92 9.53 13.75
N CYS A 102 1.12 10.69 14.36
CA CYS A 102 2.19 10.89 15.32
C CYS A 102 2.06 9.92 16.51
N ASN A 103 3.18 9.34 16.94
CA ASN A 103 3.24 8.54 18.16
C ASN A 103 3.00 9.40 19.41
N ASP A 104 3.46 10.65 19.36
CA ASP A 104 3.31 11.61 20.46
C ASP A 104 2.13 12.55 20.18
N GLN A 105 1.11 12.47 21.03
CA GLN A 105 -0.06 13.36 20.97
C GLN A 105 0.04 14.53 21.95
N VAL A 106 1.26 14.87 22.37
CA VAL A 106 1.52 15.96 23.31
C VAL A 106 1.61 17.27 22.54
N GLU A 107 0.94 18.31 23.04
CA GLU A 107 1.08 19.66 22.51
C GLU A 107 2.51 20.17 22.74
N MET A 108 3.16 20.59 21.66
CA MET A 108 4.51 21.15 21.69
C MET A 108 4.45 22.66 21.50
N CYS A 109 5.23 23.42 22.28
CA CYS A 109 5.46 24.84 22.01
C CYS A 109 6.71 24.97 21.12
N GLY A 110 6.57 25.67 19.99
CA GLY A 110 7.64 25.93 19.01
C GLY A 110 8.08 27.39 18.98
#